data_AF-A0A2E8A842-F1
#
_entry.id   AF-A0A2E8A842-F1
#
_cell.length_a   1.000
_cell.length_b   1.000
_cell.length_c   1.000
_cell.angle_alpha   90.00
_cell.angle_beta   90.00
_cell.angle_gamma   90.00
#
_symmetry.space_group_name_H-M   'P 1'
#
loop_
_entity.id
_entity.type
_entity.pdbx_description
1 polymer ?
#
loop_
_entity_poly.entity_id
_entity_poly.type
_entity_poly.pdbx_seq_one_letter_code
_entity_poly.pdbx_strand_id
1 'polypeptide(L)'
;SGLDALIKSNQLSSEVSKIDRVSPERLEPGMRICQDLRLPNNMLVAPRGTVVDRHFVKTIENYVITYLGSPFPPRIEVLVKTL
;
A
#
# COMPACT_ATOMS: atom_id res chain seq x y z
N SER A 1 -35.63 -1.16 9.91
CA SER A 1 -35.76 -1.93 8.66
C SER A 1 -34.37 -2.44 8.25
N GLY A 2 -34.26 -3.45 7.38
CA GLY A 2 -32.95 -3.91 6.86
C GLY A 2 -32.18 -2.82 6.08
N LEU A 3 -32.91 -1.82 5.58
CA LEU A 3 -32.36 -0.63 4.92
C LEU A 3 -31.54 0.24 5.90
N ASP A 4 -32.03 0.40 7.12
CA ASP A 4 -31.36 1.21 8.16
C ASP A 4 -30.03 0.59 8.61
N ALA A 5 -29.93 -0.73 8.60
CA ALA A 5 -28.71 -1.45 8.90
C ALA A 5 -27.64 -1.25 7.81
N LEU A 6 -28.04 -1.33 6.53
CA LEU A 6 -27.15 -1.07 5.39
C LEU A 6 -26.68 0.40 5.34
N ILE A 7 -27.58 1.34 5.62
CA ILE A 7 -27.25 2.77 5.68
C ILE A 7 -26.27 3.06 6.84
N LYS A 8 -26.46 2.43 8.01
CA LYS A 8 -25.50 2.53 9.12
C LYS A 8 -24.14 1.91 8.77
N SER A 9 -24.10 0.76 8.11
CA SER A 9 -22.83 0.16 7.66
C SER A 9 -22.09 1.05 6.67
N ASN A 10 -22.81 1.75 5.79
CA ASN A 10 -22.20 2.66 4.82
C ASN A 10 -21.71 3.97 5.48
N GLN A 11 -22.43 4.49 6.48
CA GLN A 11 -22.04 5.68 7.25
C GLN A 11 -20.88 5.44 8.23
N LEU A 12 -20.68 4.21 8.71
CA LEU A 12 -19.50 3.81 9.49
C LEU A 12 -18.22 3.68 8.65
N SER A 13 -18.31 3.74 7.31
CA SER A 13 -17.19 3.56 6.39
C SER A 13 -16.60 4.86 5.84
N SER A 14 -16.98 6.03 6.36
CA SER A 14 -16.33 7.30 6.02
C SER A 14 -14.96 7.44 6.70
N GLU A 15 -14.14 6.40 6.67
CA GLU A 15 -12.73 6.52 6.97
C GLU A 15 -12.12 7.35 5.84
N VAL A 16 -11.78 8.60 6.14
CA VAL A 16 -11.14 9.50 5.18
C VAL A 16 -9.80 8.88 4.82
N SER A 17 -9.75 8.32 3.62
CA SER A 17 -8.55 7.74 3.05
C SER A 17 -7.72 8.84 2.42
N LYS A 18 -6.46 8.99 2.85
CA LYS A 18 -5.55 9.99 2.31
C LYS A 18 -4.51 9.31 1.42
N ILE A 19 -4.20 9.93 0.29
CA ILE A 19 -3.01 9.57 -0.50
C ILE A 19 -1.79 10.18 0.17
N ASP A 20 -0.81 9.35 0.49
CA ASP A 20 0.49 9.74 1.01
C ASP A 20 1.62 9.20 0.12
N ARG A 21 2.82 9.75 0.28
CA ARG A 21 4.04 9.36 -0.44
C ARG A 21 5.09 8.93 0.56
N VAL A 22 5.29 7.62 0.69
CA VAL A 22 6.20 7.03 1.67
C VAL A 22 7.43 6.43 1.00
N SER A 23 8.56 6.37 1.71
CA SER A 23 9.71 5.61 1.21
C SER A 23 9.44 4.09 1.35
N PRO A 24 10.14 3.22 0.58
CA PRO A 24 9.94 1.77 0.66
C PRO A 24 10.06 1.20 2.08
N GLU A 25 10.93 1.78 2.91
CA GLU A 25 11.20 1.37 4.30
C GLU A 25 10.09 1.81 5.27
N ARG A 26 9.16 2.66 4.83
CA ARG A 26 8.02 3.16 5.61
C ARG A 26 6.69 2.52 5.19
N LEU A 27 6.74 1.47 4.37
CA LEU A 27 5.55 0.69 4.04
C LEU A 27 5.09 -0.10 5.27
N GLU A 28 3.83 0.07 5.64
CA GLU A 28 3.25 -0.59 6.80
C GLU A 28 2.00 -1.40 6.42
N PRO A 29 1.72 -2.50 7.13
CA PRO A 29 0.51 -3.29 6.92
C PRO A 29 -0.77 -2.42 6.94
N GLY A 30 -1.65 -2.65 5.97
CA GLY A 30 -2.90 -1.91 5.83
C GLY A 30 -2.84 -0.75 4.83
N MET A 31 -1.65 -0.28 4.44
CA MET A 31 -1.50 0.65 3.32
C MET A 31 -1.92 -0.02 2.01
N ARG A 32 -2.42 0.76 1.04
CA ARG A 32 -2.73 0.26 -0.31
C ARG A 32 -1.89 0.98 -1.35
N ILE A 33 -1.15 0.24 -2.17
CA ILE A 33 -0.29 0.80 -3.21
C ILE A 33 -1.14 1.42 -4.33
N CYS A 34 -0.82 2.64 -4.75
CA CYS A 34 -1.57 3.39 -5.77
C CYS A 34 -0.98 3.31 -7.19
N GLN A 35 0.11 2.59 -7.36
CA GLN A 35 0.87 2.44 -8.61
C GLN A 35 1.35 1.00 -8.80
N ASP A 36 1.78 0.65 -10.02
CA ASP A 36 2.53 -0.59 -10.21
C ASP A 36 3.93 -0.44 -9.59
N LEU A 37 4.32 -1.42 -8.76
CA LEU A 37 5.69 -1.55 -8.27
C LEU A 37 6.43 -2.57 -9.12
N ARG A 38 7.51 -2.11 -9.75
CA ARG A 38 8.34 -2.89 -10.67
C ARG A 38 9.80 -2.78 -10.27
N LEU A 39 10.56 -3.84 -10.52
CA LEU A 39 12.02 -3.82 -10.43
C LEU A 39 12.63 -3.12 -11.66
N PRO A 40 13.94 -2.78 -11.65
CA PRO A 40 14.62 -2.15 -12.78
C PRO A 40 14.55 -2.95 -14.10
N ASN A 41 14.44 -4.27 -14.02
CA ASN A 41 14.25 -5.16 -15.18
C ASN A 41 12.79 -5.24 -15.67
N ASN A 42 11.93 -4.32 -15.21
CA ASN A 42 10.50 -4.24 -15.52
C ASN A 42 9.62 -5.39 -14.97
N MET A 43 10.18 -6.28 -14.15
CA MET A 43 9.43 -7.34 -13.47
C MET A 43 8.44 -6.73 -12.48
N LEU A 44 7.18 -7.13 -12.58
CA LEU A 44 6.12 -6.67 -11.68
C LEU A 44 6.28 -7.35 -10.31
N VAL A 45 6.40 -6.55 -9.26
CA VAL A 45 6.45 -7.00 -7.85
C VAL A 45 5.08 -6.92 -7.22
N ALA A 46 4.37 -5.81 -7.45
CA ALA A 46 2.99 -5.64 -7.02
C ALA A 46 2.21 -4.78 -8.01
N PRO A 47 1.01 -5.20 -8.41
CA PRO A 47 0.12 -4.34 -9.18
C PRO A 47 -0.43 -3.19 -8.33
N ARG A 48 -0.89 -2.13 -9.00
CA ARG A 48 -1.72 -1.10 -8.38
C ARG A 48 -2.90 -1.74 -7.62
N GLY A 49 -3.13 -1.26 -6.41
CA GLY A 49 -4.21 -1.71 -5.53
C GLY A 49 -3.81 -2.82 -4.55
N THR A 50 -2.58 -3.33 -4.62
CA THR A 50 -2.05 -4.26 -3.61
C THR A 50 -2.17 -3.67 -2.21
N VAL A 51 -2.70 -4.47 -1.29
CA VAL A 51 -2.71 -4.15 0.14
C VAL A 51 -1.41 -4.66 0.74
N VAL A 52 -0.71 -3.78 1.46
CA VAL A 52 0.51 -4.11 2.16
C VAL A 52 0.15 -5.02 3.33
N ASP A 53 0.77 -6.20 3.38
CA ASP A 53 0.75 -7.09 4.52
C ASP A 53 2.18 -7.29 5.06
N ARG A 54 2.32 -8.08 6.14
CA ARG A 54 3.62 -8.34 6.74
C ARG A 54 4.58 -9.11 5.81
N HIS A 55 4.05 -9.94 4.92
CA HIS A 55 4.88 -10.69 3.98
C HIS A 55 5.45 -9.75 2.92
N PHE A 56 4.61 -8.87 2.38
CA PHE A 56 4.98 -7.85 1.43
C PHE A 56 6.06 -6.92 1.97
N VAL A 57 5.94 -6.45 3.22
CA VAL A 57 6.98 -5.63 3.87
C VAL A 57 8.33 -6.36 3.85
N LYS A 58 8.38 -7.63 4.27
CA LYS A 58 9.61 -8.43 4.22
C LYS A 58 10.14 -8.63 2.81
N THR A 59 9.26 -8.81 1.84
CA THR A 59 9.63 -8.90 0.42
C THR A 59 10.33 -7.61 -0.03
N ILE A 60 9.78 -6.44 0.30
CA ILE A 60 10.38 -5.15 -0.02
C ILE A 60 11.73 -4.97 0.69
N GLU A 61 11.81 -5.27 1.99
CA GLU A 61 13.05 -5.21 2.77
C GLU A 61 14.16 -6.07 2.14
N ASN A 62 13.83 -7.31 1.75
CA ASN A 62 14.78 -8.21 1.10
C ASN A 62 15.33 -7.63 -0.21
N TYR A 63 14.47 -7.03 -1.02
CA TYR A 63 14.90 -6.37 -2.25
C TYR A 63 15.79 -5.16 -1.98
N VAL A 64 15.45 -4.32 -1.00
CA VAL A 64 16.24 -3.13 -0.64
C VAL A 64 17.62 -3.52 -0.11
N ILE A 65 17.73 -4.57 0.70
CA ILE A 65 19.02 -5.03 1.27
C ILE A 65 19.90 -5.69 0.20
N THR A 66 19.31 -6.43 -0.73
CA THR A 66 20.06 -7.26 -1.69
C THR A 66 20.56 -6.46 -2.89
N TYR A 67 19.84 -5.41 -3.28
CA TYR A 67 20.27 -4.57 -4.41
C TYR A 67 21.34 -3.57 -3.98
N LEU A 68 22.27 -3.28 -4.89
CA LEU A 68 23.23 -2.18 -4.76
C LEU A 68 22.48 -0.84 -4.96
N GLY A 69 21.76 -0.42 -3.92
CA GLY A 69 20.80 0.68 -3.94
C GLY A 69 19.34 0.19 -3.98
N SER A 70 18.39 0.97 -3.47
CA SER A 70 16.97 0.55 -3.46
C SER A 70 16.46 0.37 -4.89
N PRO A 71 15.89 -0.80 -5.26
CA PRO A 71 15.38 -1.05 -6.61
C PRO A 71 14.01 -0.40 -6.85
N PHE A 72 13.44 0.21 -5.81
CA PHE A 72 12.13 0.86 -5.86
C PHE A 72 12.28 2.38 -5.95
N PRO A 73 11.24 3.08 -6.42
CA PRO A 73 11.19 4.54 -6.34
C PRO A 73 11.40 5.02 -4.90
N PRO A 74 12.07 6.17 -4.68
CA PRO A 74 12.29 6.73 -3.34
C PRO A 74 10.99 7.16 -2.64
N ARG A 75 9.89 7.28 -3.40
CA ARG A 75 8.55 7.61 -2.91
C ARG A 75 7.53 6.73 -3.63
N ILE A 76 6.76 5.98 -2.87
CA ILE A 76 5.67 5.12 -3.31
C ILE A 76 4.36 5.78 -2.89
N GLU A 77 3.45 5.97 -3.85
CA GLU A 77 2.11 6.47 -3.55
C GLU A 77 1.27 5.37 -2.91
N VAL A 78 0.73 5.69 -1.74
CA VAL A 78 -0.09 4.78 -0.95
C VAL A 78 -1.36 5.47 -0.47
N LEU A 79 -2.42 4.70 -0.33
CA LEU A 79 -3.64 5.12 0.35
C LEU A 79 -3.56 4.61 1.79
N VAL A 80 -3.65 5.54 2.73
CA VAL A 80 -3.59 5.29 4.18
C VAL A 80 -4.96 5.59 4.77
N LYS A 81 -5.44 4.70 5.63
CA LYS A 81 -6.64 4.94 6.43
C LYS A 81 -6.28 5.89 7.56
N THR A 82 -6.94 7.05 7.61
CA THR A 82 -6.84 7.95 8.76
C THR A 82 -7.87 7.45 9.78
N LEU A 83 -7.38 6.98 10.93
CA LEU A 83 -8.23 6.66 12.09
C LEU A 83 -8.77 7.94 12.73
#